data_AF-A0A810L306-F1
#
_entry.id   AF-A0A810L306-F1
#
_cell.length_a   1.000
_cell.length_b   1.000
_cell.length_c   1.000
_cell.angle_alpha   90.00
_cell.angle_beta   90.00
_cell.angle_gamma   90.00
#
_symmetry.space_group_name_H-M   'P 1'
#
loop_
_entity.id
_entity.type
_entity.pdbx_description
1 polymer ?
#
loop_
_entity_poly.entity_id
_entity_poly.type
_entity_poly.pdbx_seq_one_letter_code
_entity_poly.pdbx_strand_id
1 'polypeptide(L)'
;MVGAQGHQVMQWKLTLPGQVAALRTDLFDATVSEIYEAKGSIARESIRMAIGQLLDYRRHVPVPAPRWPCCYLLVPRMTWWIW
;
A
#
# COMPACT_ATOMS: atom_id res chain seq x y z
N MET A 1 -4.63 -3.67 17.42
CA MET A 1 -4.56 -2.35 16.77
C MET A 1 -5.99 -1.88 16.58
N VAL A 2 -6.39 -0.77 17.22
CA VAL A 2 -7.67 -0.11 16.95
C VAL A 2 -7.32 1.29 16.48
N GLY A 3 -7.56 1.58 15.20
CA GLY A 3 -7.28 2.87 14.59
C GLY A 3 -8.37 3.90 14.93
N ALA A 4 -8.01 5.17 14.85
CA ALA A 4 -8.96 6.27 14.87
C ALA A 4 -10.15 5.97 13.92
N GLN A 5 -11.37 6.28 14.35
CA GLN A 5 -12.63 6.03 13.61
C GLN A 5 -13.08 4.55 13.51
N GLY A 6 -12.50 3.63 14.28
CA GLY A 6 -12.96 2.23 14.33
C GLY A 6 -12.44 1.33 13.19
N HIS A 7 -11.42 1.79 12.46
CA HIS A 7 -10.77 1.02 11.40
C HIS A 7 -9.64 0.14 11.94
N GLN A 8 -9.48 -1.06 11.39
CA GLN A 8 -8.38 -1.97 11.70
C GLN A 8 -7.23 -1.73 10.72
N VAL A 9 -6.42 -0.74 11.07
CA VAL A 9 -5.27 -0.33 10.29
C VAL A 9 -4.01 -1.00 10.82
N MET A 10 -3.20 -1.59 9.93
CA MET A 10 -1.97 -2.28 10.28
C MET A 10 -0.92 -2.20 9.18
N GLN A 11 0.32 -2.53 9.55
CA GLN A 11 1.38 -2.83 8.59
C GLN A 11 1.37 -4.33 8.27
N TRP A 12 1.26 -4.69 6.99
CA TRP A 12 1.36 -6.08 6.56
C TRP A 12 2.80 -6.39 6.12
N LYS A 13 3.39 -7.42 6.73
CA LYS A 13 4.72 -7.91 6.37
C LYS A 13 4.57 -9.15 5.49
N LEU A 14 5.13 -9.08 4.29
CA LEU A 14 5.19 -10.18 3.34
C LEU A 14 6.62 -10.69 3.23
N THR A 15 6.85 -11.94 3.61
CA THR A 15 8.11 -12.64 3.34
C THR A 15 7.88 -13.61 2.18
N LEU A 16 8.43 -13.31 1.01
CA LEU A 16 8.35 -14.22 -0.13
C LEU A 16 9.39 -15.34 0.00
N PRO A 17 9.07 -16.59 -0.40
CA PRO A 17 10.04 -17.68 -0.44
C PRO A 17 11.26 -17.30 -1.29
N GLY A 18 12.46 -17.44 -0.74
CA GLY A 18 13.71 -17.12 -1.43
C GLY A 18 14.11 -15.64 -1.44
N GLN A 19 13.32 -14.74 -0.84
CA GLN A 19 13.74 -13.35 -0.63
C GLN A 19 14.40 -13.15 0.74
N VAL A 20 15.51 -12.40 0.74
CA VAL A 20 16.27 -12.04 1.95
C VAL A 20 15.57 -10.96 2.76
N ALA A 21 14.84 -10.06 2.10
CA ALA A 21 14.13 -8.95 2.73
C ALA A 21 12.62 -9.16 2.63
N ALA A 22 11.93 -8.97 3.76
CA ALA A 22 10.47 -8.92 3.76
C ALA A 22 9.98 -7.59 3.21
N LEU A 23 9.03 -7.66 2.29
CA LEU A 23 8.29 -6.48 1.84
C LEU A 23 7.30 -6.07 2.94
N ARG A 24 7.07 -4.76 3.06
CA ARG A 24 6.15 -4.20 4.05
C ARG A 24 5.28 -3.18 3.36
N THR A 25 3.96 -3.31 3.52
CA THR A 25 3.03 -2.25 3.13
C THR A 25 3.32 -1.01 3.96
N ASP A 26 3.04 0.18 3.44
CA ASP A 26 2.98 1.36 4.29
C ASP A 26 1.74 1.30 5.20
N LEU A 27 0.57 0.99 4.63
CA LEU A 27 -0.68 0.89 5.38
C LEU A 27 -1.67 -0.08 4.72
N PHE A 28 -2.25 -0.96 5.53
CA PHE A 28 -3.34 -1.86 5.15
C PHE A 28 -4.53 -1.65 6.09
N ASP A 29 -5.69 -1.37 5.53
CA ASP A 29 -6.95 -1.27 6.24
C ASP A 29 -7.77 -2.54 6.00
N ALA A 30 -7.82 -3.41 7.01
CA ALA A 30 -8.54 -4.67 6.95
C ALA A 30 -10.06 -4.49 7.03
N THR A 31 -10.55 -3.36 7.56
CA THR A 31 -11.99 -3.10 7.68
C THR A 31 -12.61 -2.89 6.30
N VAL A 32 -11.92 -2.15 5.42
CA VAL A 32 -12.39 -1.82 4.08
C VAL A 32 -11.65 -2.55 2.95
N SER A 33 -10.66 -3.39 3.29
CA SER A 33 -9.83 -4.13 2.32
C SER A 33 -9.08 -3.18 1.37
N GLU A 34 -8.33 -2.25 1.94
CA GLU A 34 -7.60 -1.23 1.19
C GLU A 34 -6.10 -1.24 1.52
N ILE A 35 -5.26 -1.14 0.50
CA ILE A 35 -3.79 -1.10 0.62
C ILE A 35 -3.31 0.25 0.11
N TYR A 36 -2.49 0.91 0.92
CA TYR A 36 -1.91 2.21 0.62
C TYR A 36 -0.39 2.09 0.57
N GLU A 37 0.20 2.62 -0.49
CA GLU A 37 1.64 2.84 -0.63
C GLU A 37 1.89 4.33 -0.84
N ALA A 38 2.76 4.93 -0.04
CA ALA A 38 3.11 6.33 -0.12
C ALA A 38 4.51 6.50 -0.72
N LYS A 39 4.62 7.38 -1.71
CA LYS A 39 5.92 7.74 -2.30
C LYS A 39 6.14 9.23 -2.22
N GLY A 40 7.33 9.64 -1.76
CA GLY A 40 7.73 11.06 -1.71
C GLY A 40 8.06 11.69 -3.07
N SER A 41 7.97 10.92 -4.16
CA SER A 41 8.25 11.39 -5.52
C SER A 41 7.23 10.85 -6.51
N ILE A 42 6.86 11.70 -7.46
CA ILE A 42 6.03 11.40 -8.63
C ILE A 42 6.86 11.04 -9.86
N ALA A 43 8.18 10.88 -9.70
CA ALA A 43 9.03 10.39 -10.77
C ALA A 43 8.55 9.01 -11.25
N ARG A 44 8.72 8.73 -12.54
CA ARG A 44 8.10 7.54 -13.17
C ARG A 44 8.61 6.24 -12.55
N GLU A 45 9.88 6.19 -12.16
CA GLU A 45 10.49 5.06 -11.47
C GLU A 45 9.89 4.82 -10.08
N SER A 46 9.60 5.89 -9.34
CA SER A 46 8.93 5.84 -8.04
C SER A 46 7.52 5.27 -8.18
N ILE A 47 6.76 5.74 -9.18
CA ILE A 47 5.40 5.26 -9.47
C ILE A 47 5.41 3.79 -9.90
N ARG A 48 6.29 3.39 -10.83
CA ARG A 48 6.37 2.00 -11.29
C ARG A 48 6.70 1.03 -10.16
N MET A 49 7.65 1.40 -9.29
CA MET A 49 8.01 0.60 -8.13
C MET A 49 6.82 0.44 -7.19
N ALA A 50 6.11 1.53 -6.87
CA ALA A 50 4.93 1.49 -6.01
C ALA A 50 3.81 0.60 -6.57
N ILE A 51 3.56 0.65 -7.88
CA ILE A 51 2.58 -0.22 -8.54
C ILE A 51 2.99 -1.69 -8.40
N GLY A 52 4.26 -2.02 -8.62
CA GLY A 52 4.76 -3.39 -8.43
C GLY A 52 4.53 -3.89 -7.00
N GLN A 53 4.91 -3.08 -6.01
CA GLN A 53 4.68 -3.38 -4.60
C GLN A 53 3.19 -3.58 -4.28
N LEU A 54 2.30 -2.71 -4.75
CA LEU A 54 0.85 -2.83 -4.53
C LEU A 54 0.30 -4.13 -5.12
N LEU A 55 0.73 -4.51 -6.32
CA LEU A 55 0.32 -5.76 -6.96
C LEU A 55 0.88 -7.00 -6.24
N ASP A 56 2.07 -6.90 -5.66
CA ASP A 56 2.62 -7.95 -4.80
C ASP A 56 1.79 -8.09 -3.53
N TYR A 57 1.52 -6.99 -2.82
CA TYR A 57 0.74 -7.01 -1.59
C TYR A 57 -0.67 -7.55 -1.80
N ARG A 58 -1.35 -7.09 -2.85
CA ARG A 58 -2.72 -7.50 -3.17
C ARG A 58 -2.87 -9.01 -3.31
N ARG A 59 -1.83 -9.72 -3.75
CA ARG A 59 -1.82 -11.18 -3.89
C ARG A 59 -1.64 -11.94 -2.58
N HIS A 60 -1.15 -11.28 -1.54
CA HIS A 60 -0.70 -11.93 -0.31
C HIS A 60 -1.32 -11.39 0.98
N VAL A 61 -2.08 -10.28 0.92
CA VAL A 61 -2.85 -9.82 2.10
C VAL A 61 -4.04 -10.76 2.35
N PRO A 62 -4.32 -11.12 3.61
CA PRO A 62 -5.44 -11.97 3.96
C PRO A 62 -6.72 -11.14 3.95
N VAL A 63 -7.44 -11.18 2.82
CA VAL A 63 -8.78 -10.58 2.71
C VAL A 63 -9.86 -11.65 2.59
N PRO A 64 -11.01 -11.49 3.28
CA PRO A 64 -12.14 -12.39 3.12
C PRO A 64 -12.71 -12.29 1.70
N ALA A 65 -12.85 -13.43 1.03
CA ALA A 65 -13.56 -13.52 -0.24
C ALA A 65 -15.00 -13.00 -0.10
N PRO A 66 -15.58 -12.33 -1.11
CA PRO A 66 -15.11 -12.17 -2.49
C PRO A 66 -14.40 -10.84 -2.78
N ARG A 67 -14.05 -10.05 -1.76
CA ARG A 67 -13.51 -8.71 -1.98
C ARG A 67 -12.03 -8.76 -2.35
N TRP A 68 -11.72 -8.25 -3.53
CA TRP A 68 -10.34 -7.96 -3.89
C TRP A 68 -9.92 -6.64 -3.26
N PRO A 69 -8.71 -6.53 -2.68
CA PRO A 69 -8.30 -5.29 -2.07
C PRO A 69 -8.17 -4.19 -3.11
N CYS A 70 -8.67 -2.99 -2.78
CA CYS A 70 -8.38 -1.78 -3.55
C CYS A 70 -6.96 -1.30 -3.22
N CYS A 71 -6.25 -0.82 -4.23
CA CYS A 71 -4.87 -0.33 -4.08
C CYS A 71 -4.83 1.17 -4.36
N TYR A 72 -4.21 1.92 -3.44
CA TYR A 72 -4.06 3.35 -3.52
C TYR A 72 -2.58 3.72 -3.46
N LEU A 73 -2.17 4.60 -4.37
CA LEU A 73 -0.84 5.19 -4.38
C LEU A 73 -0.97 6.65 -3.94
N LEU A 74 -0.40 6.98 -2.79
CA LEU A 74 -0.32 8.33 -2.27
C LEU A 74 0.97 9.00 -2.77
N VAL A 75 0.84 10.13 -3.43
CA VAL A 75 1.97 10.92 -3.94
C VAL A 75 1.80 12.39 -3.58
N PRO A 76 2.91 13.15 -3.46
CA PRO A 76 2.87 14.59 -3.27
C PRO A 76 2.02 15.25 -4.34
N ARG A 77 1.24 16.24 -3.90
CA ARG A 77 0.59 17.16 -4.82
C ARG A 77 1.68 17.94 -5.56
N MET A 78 1.64 17.89 -6.89
CA MET A 78 2.51 18.69 -7.73
C MET A 78 1.97 20.13 -7.73
N THR A 79 2.57 21.01 -6.92
CA THR A 79 2.27 22.45 -6.94
C THR A 79 3.12 23.13 -8.00
N TRP A 80 2.56 23.30 -9.19
CA TRP A 80 3.15 24.12 -10.27
C TRP A 80 2.61 25.57 -10.26
N TRP A 81 2.23 26.12 -9.11
CA TRP A 81 1.63 27.47 -9.08
C TRP A 81 1.94 28.15 -7.74
N ILE A 82 3.15 28.66 -7.62
CA ILE A 82 3.48 29.80 -6.76
C ILE A 82 4.37 30.71 -7.60
N TRP A 83 3.73 31.60 -8.36
CA TRP A 83 4.31 32.87 -8.80
C TRP A 83 3.68 33.96 -7.94
#